data_AF-A0A7W0P9H5-F1
#
_entry.id   AF-A0A7W0P9H5-F1
#
_cell.length_a   1.000
_cell.length_b   1.000
_cell.length_c   1.000
_cell.angle_alpha   90.00
_cell.angle_beta   90.00
_cell.angle_gamma   90.00
#
_symmetry.space_group_name_H-M   'P 1'
#
loop_
_entity.id
_entity.type
_entity.pdbx_description
1 polymer ?
#
loop_
_entity_poly.entity_id
_entity_poly.type
_entity_poly.pdbx_seq_one_letter_code
_entity_poly.pdbx_strand_id
1 'polypeptide(L)'
;MLVLADDPKLGEPLYARVGTEAIAEGRRIRFDRPGYKGKPRFRIVYDLLPNEGNPERALVYIVAEREHVYTIASTRILGGLES
;
A
#
# COMPACT_ATOMS: atom_id res chain seq x y z
N MET A 1 14.43 -0.53 10.77
CA MET A 1 13.40 0.52 10.82
C MET A 1 13.01 0.83 9.38
N LEU A 2 11.73 0.75 9.03
CA LEU A 2 11.27 1.04 7.67
C LEU A 2 10.73 2.47 7.67
N VAL A 3 11.39 3.38 6.95
CA VAL A 3 11.02 4.80 6.92
C VAL A 3 10.53 5.16 5.52
N LEU A 4 9.23 5.03 5.31
CA LEU A 4 8.59 5.44 4.05
C LEU A 4 8.81 6.93 3.72
N ALA A 5 9.08 7.75 4.73
CA ALA A 5 9.37 9.17 4.56
C ALA A 5 10.72 9.45 3.90
N ASP A 6 11.71 8.55 4.07
CA ASP A 6 13.06 8.73 3.51
C ASP A 6 13.16 8.20 2.08
N ASP A 7 12.40 7.13 1.78
CA ASP A 7 12.28 6.55 0.44
C ASP A 7 10.82 6.20 0.13
N PRO A 8 10.08 7.09 -0.57
CA PRO A 8 8.70 6.82 -0.95
C PRO A 8 8.59 5.67 -1.97
N LYS A 9 9.66 5.35 -2.71
CA LYS A 9 9.71 4.25 -3.70
C LYS A 9 10.16 2.92 -3.10
N LEU A 10 10.23 2.81 -1.77
CA LEU A 10 10.63 1.59 -1.07
C LEU A 10 9.72 0.37 -1.32
N GLY A 11 8.42 0.61 -1.54
CA GLY A 11 7.43 -0.44 -1.76
C GLY A 11 7.48 -1.05 -3.16
N GLU A 12 6.98 -2.28 -3.29
CA GLU A 12 6.79 -2.93 -4.59
C GLU A 12 5.56 -2.34 -5.31
N PRO A 13 5.60 -2.15 -6.64
CA PRO A 13 4.42 -1.80 -7.42
C PRO A 13 3.28 -2.80 -7.22
N LEU A 14 2.06 -2.28 -7.17
CA LEU A 14 0.86 -3.09 -7.32
C LEU A 14 0.59 -3.32 -8.80
N TYR A 15 -0.28 -4.29 -9.06
CA TYR A 15 -0.74 -4.61 -10.39
C TYR A 15 -2.24 -4.77 -10.34
N ALA A 16 -2.93 -4.26 -11.35
CA ALA A 16 -4.37 -4.42 -11.49
C ALA A 16 -4.74 -5.92 -11.43
N ARG A 17 -5.72 -6.22 -10.57
CA ARG A 17 -6.42 -7.50 -10.51
C ARG A 17 -7.88 -7.21 -10.25
N VAL A 18 -8.74 -8.15 -10.66
CA VAL A 18 -10.19 -8.08 -10.44
C VAL A 18 -10.49 -7.67 -8.98
N GLY A 19 -11.17 -6.53 -8.81
CA GLY A 19 -11.60 -5.98 -7.51
C GLY A 19 -10.58 -5.09 -6.78
N THR A 20 -9.42 -4.82 -7.39
CA THR A 20 -8.35 -3.98 -6.84
C THR A 20 -7.88 -2.89 -7.79
N GLU A 21 -8.67 -2.59 -8.82
CA GLU A 21 -8.37 -1.62 -9.86
C GLU A 21 -8.11 -0.22 -9.28
N ALA A 22 -8.85 0.16 -8.23
CA ALA A 22 -8.71 1.45 -7.55
C ALA A 22 -7.34 1.67 -6.87
N ILE A 23 -6.56 0.60 -6.63
CA ILE A 23 -5.23 0.65 -6.01
C ILE A 23 -4.12 0.18 -6.95
N ALA A 24 -4.41 -0.02 -8.24
CA ALA A 24 -3.49 -0.64 -9.19
C ALA A 24 -2.20 0.16 -9.40
N GLU A 25 -2.29 1.49 -9.37
CA GLU A 25 -1.15 2.41 -9.50
C GLU A 25 -0.34 2.56 -8.20
N GLY A 26 -0.85 2.00 -7.10
CA GLY A 26 -0.21 2.11 -5.80
C GLY A 26 1.00 1.19 -5.61
N ARG A 27 1.53 1.23 -4.40
CA ARG A 27 2.66 0.42 -3.94
C ARG A 27 2.32 -0.31 -2.65
N ARG A 28 3.10 -1.35 -2.36
CA ARG A 28 3.02 -2.09 -1.10
C ARG A 28 4.35 -2.28 -0.42
N ILE A 29 4.32 -2.29 0.91
CA ILE A 29 5.45 -2.76 1.71
C ILE A 29 4.99 -3.95 2.53
N ARG A 30 5.81 -5.01 2.55
CA ARG A 30 5.60 -6.19 3.39
C ARG A 30 6.46 -6.05 4.65
N PHE A 31 5.88 -6.26 5.82
CA PHE A 31 6.62 -6.17 7.08
C PHE A 31 6.06 -7.11 8.14
N ASP A 32 6.87 -7.38 9.17
CA ASP A 32 6.49 -8.12 10.37
C ASP A 32 7.38 -7.69 11.55
N ARG A 33 7.17 -8.30 12.72
CA ARG A 33 7.99 -8.07 13.91
C ARG A 33 9.41 -8.60 13.70
N PRO A 34 10.44 -7.93 14.25
CA PRO A 34 11.80 -8.45 14.26
C PRO A 34 11.84 -9.89 14.79
N GLY A 35 12.56 -10.78 14.11
CA GLY A 35 12.70 -12.19 14.50
C GLY A 35 11.63 -13.13 13.93
N TYR A 36 10.57 -12.62 13.30
CA TYR A 36 9.60 -13.47 12.60
C TYR A 36 10.26 -14.20 11.40
N LYS A 37 9.99 -15.50 11.26
CA LYS A 37 10.62 -16.39 10.26
C LYS A 37 9.70 -16.79 9.09
N GLY A 38 8.40 -16.48 9.18
CA GLY A 38 7.43 -16.82 8.15
C GLY A 38 7.31 -15.76 7.06
N LYS A 39 6.30 -15.91 6.18
CA LYS A 39 5.93 -14.88 5.20
C LYS A 39 5.36 -13.67 5.93
N PRO A 40 5.85 -12.44 5.67
CA PRO A 40 5.38 -11.25 6.38
C PRO A 40 3.85 -11.15 6.39
N ARG A 41 3.27 -10.97 7.57
CA ARG A 41 1.81 -10.97 7.77
C ARG A 41 1.18 -9.63 7.47
N PHE A 42 1.92 -8.53 7.65
CA PHE A 42 1.38 -7.19 7.52
C PHE A 42 1.80 -6.54 6.21
N ARG A 43 0.93 -5.67 5.71
CA ARG A 43 1.20 -4.83 4.55
C ARG A 43 0.78 -3.39 4.79
N ILE A 44 1.59 -2.49 4.25
CA ILE A 44 1.20 -1.10 3.98
C ILE A 44 0.83 -1.05 2.51
N VAL A 45 -0.31 -0.45 2.19
CA VAL A 45 -0.71 -0.11 0.81
C VAL A 45 -0.85 1.40 0.74
N TYR A 46 -0.20 2.00 -0.24
CA TYR A 46 -0.09 3.45 -0.37
C TYR A 46 0.07 3.86 -1.82
N ASP A 47 -0.03 5.14 -2.10
CA ASP A 47 0.20 5.72 -3.41
C ASP A 47 1.18 6.88 -3.35
N LEU A 48 1.77 7.18 -4.49
CA LEU A 48 2.72 8.26 -4.66
C LEU A 48 2.05 9.46 -5.29
N LEU A 49 2.00 10.55 -4.53
CA LEU A 49 1.43 11.81 -5.00
C LEU A 49 2.54 12.79 -5.37
N PRO A 50 2.39 13.55 -6.47
CA PRO A 50 1.29 13.48 -7.44
C PRO A 50 1.36 12.25 -8.37
N ASN A 51 2.54 11.64 -8.55
CA ASN A 51 2.72 10.42 -9.33
C ASN A 51 4.06 9.72 -9.03
N GLU A 52 4.28 8.55 -9.63
CA GLU A 52 5.49 7.73 -9.47
C GLU A 52 6.75 8.36 -10.08
N GLY A 53 6.62 9.20 -11.11
CA GLY A 53 7.75 9.87 -11.76
C GLY A 53 8.44 10.87 -10.83
N ASN A 54 7.65 11.67 -10.12
CA ASN A 54 8.12 12.70 -9.19
C ASN A 54 7.28 12.70 -7.89
N PRO A 55 7.51 11.75 -6.97
CA PRO A 55 6.75 11.67 -5.74
C PRO A 55 7.18 12.73 -4.73
N GLU A 56 6.21 13.50 -4.24
CA GLU A 56 6.41 14.45 -3.13
C GLU A 56 6.02 13.84 -1.78
N ARG A 57 5.01 12.96 -1.79
CA ARG A 57 4.51 12.29 -0.57
C ARG A 57 3.91 10.93 -0.87
N ALA A 58 3.86 10.09 0.16
CA ALA A 58 3.16 8.82 0.15
C ALA A 58 1.81 8.95 0.87
N LEU A 59 0.70 8.69 0.18
CA LEU A 59 -0.63 8.59 0.78
C LEU A 59 -0.91 7.15 1.18
N VAL A 60 -0.89 6.86 2.48
CA VAL A 60 -1.16 5.52 2.99
C VAL A 60 -2.66 5.26 3.04
N TYR A 61 -3.12 4.29 2.26
CA TYR A 61 -4.53 3.86 2.24
C TYR A 61 -4.86 2.94 3.42
N ILE A 62 -3.95 2.01 3.73
CA ILE A 62 -4.16 1.05 4.80
C ILE A 62 -2.86 0.43 5.30
N VAL A 63 -2.89 0.06 6.58
CA VAL A 63 -1.96 -0.89 7.21
C VAL A 63 -2.79 -2.04 7.78
N ALA A 64 -2.65 -3.25 7.25
CA ALA A 64 -3.45 -4.39 7.68
C ALA A 64 -2.76 -5.75 7.41
N GLU A 65 -3.37 -6.80 7.95
CA GLU A 65 -2.96 -8.18 7.68
C GLU A 65 -3.23 -8.60 6.23
N ARG A 66 -2.45 -9.57 5.78
CA ARG A 66 -2.39 -10.04 4.40
C ARG A 66 -3.75 -10.41 3.81
N GLU A 67 -4.63 -11.00 4.59
CA GLU A 67 -5.87 -11.62 4.11
C GLU A 67 -6.91 -10.59 3.67
N HIS A 68 -6.92 -9.41 4.28
CA HIS A 68 -7.98 -8.41 4.05
C HIS A 68 -7.48 -7.09 3.45
N VAL A 69 -6.17 -6.87 3.39
CA VAL A 69 -5.60 -5.56 3.08
C VAL A 69 -6.04 -4.97 1.74
N TYR A 70 -6.11 -5.75 0.67
CA TYR A 70 -6.42 -5.21 -0.66
C TYR A 70 -7.90 -4.90 -0.84
N THR A 71 -8.78 -5.76 -0.32
CA THR A 71 -10.23 -5.52 -0.34
C THR A 71 -10.56 -4.25 0.45
N ILE A 72 -10.03 -4.11 1.67
CA ILE A 72 -10.28 -2.93 2.49
C ILE A 72 -9.65 -1.67 1.86
N ALA A 73 -8.44 -1.76 1.30
CA ALA A 73 -7.82 -0.64 0.59
C ALA A 73 -8.68 -0.14 -0.57
N SER A 74 -9.14 -1.08 -1.42
CA SER A 74 -9.99 -0.78 -2.59
C SER A 74 -11.30 -0.13 -2.15
N THR A 75 -11.98 -0.68 -1.14
CA THR A 75 -13.22 -0.11 -0.58
C THR A 75 -13.01 1.27 0.02
N ARG A 76 -11.90 1.53 0.72
CA ARG A 76 -11.62 2.85 1.31
C ARG A 76 -11.45 3.94 0.26
N ILE A 77 -10.79 3.63 -0.85
CA ILE A 77 -10.67 4.59 -1.95
C ILE A 77 -12.02 4.82 -2.61
N LEU A 78 -12.74 3.75 -2.95
CA LEU A 78 -14.05 3.87 -3.58
C LEU A 78 -15.07 4.61 -2.70
N GLY A 79 -15.13 4.31 -1.41
CA GLY A 79 -16.01 4.99 -0.47
C GLY A 79 -15.60 6.44 -0.15
N GLY A 80 -14.30 6.75 -0.25
CA GLY A 80 -13.80 8.12 -0.11
C GLY A 80 -13.95 8.98 -1.37
N LEU A 81 -14.22 8.37 -2.52
CA LEU A 81 -14.54 9.08 -3.78
C LEU A 81 -16.01 9.52 -3.85
N GLU A 82 -16.89 9.01 -2.98
CA GLU A 82 -18.31 9.38 -2.89
C GLU A 82 -18.60 10.44 -1.80
N SER A 83 -17.57 10.94 -1.10
CA SER A 83 -17.66 11.93 0.00
C SER A 83 -17.14 13.30 -0.43
#